data_AF-A0A7Y3UYN0-F1
#
_entry.id   AF-A0A7Y3UYN0-F1
#
_cell.length_a   1.000
_cell.length_b   1.000
_cell.length_c   1.000
_cell.angle_alpha   90.00
_cell.angle_beta   90.00
_cell.angle_gamma   90.00
#
_symmetry.space_group_name_H-M   'P 1'
#
loop_
_entity.id
_entity.type
_entity.pdbx_description
1 polymer ?
#
loop_
_entity_poly.entity_id
_entity_poly.type
_entity_poly.pdbx_seq_one_letter_code
_entity_poly.pdbx_strand_id
1 'polypeptide(L)'
;MILGFAMAWSFIPYVKLDFVLPRDEPIRFNRLRRKIYVYRYRFDRFYVFSRIRWGVKPVVYNWDDLTAEVYRFYAPGCGGLIENVMLSVRNPITDQVIDRFIFTHDLYQGEAYWAIARLFMQQGPEALPKFVHPPRDWNDDDGLSPMHRLAPKVRWPTEIDLESRSAPATNDVR
;
A
#
# COMPACT_ATOMS: atom_id res chain seq x y z
N MET A 1 -14.39 -29.57 -23.13
CA MET A 1 -13.36 -29.82 -22.09
C MET A 1 -12.30 -28.73 -22.03
N ILE A 2 -11.68 -28.34 -23.16
CA ILE A 2 -10.61 -27.29 -23.20
C ILE A 2 -11.09 -25.90 -22.74
N LEU A 3 -12.30 -25.48 -23.14
CA LEU A 3 -12.87 -24.19 -22.73
C LEU A 3 -13.07 -24.06 -21.21
N GLY A 4 -13.42 -25.17 -20.55
CA GLY A 4 -13.57 -25.22 -19.08
C GLY A 4 -12.24 -25.07 -18.35
N PHE A 5 -11.18 -25.72 -18.86
CA PHE A 5 -9.82 -25.54 -18.34
C PHE A 5 -9.31 -24.10 -18.52
N ALA A 6 -9.59 -23.48 -19.67
CA ALA A 6 -9.22 -22.09 -19.92
C ALA A 6 -9.95 -21.10 -18.99
N MET A 7 -11.25 -21.30 -18.76
CA MET A 7 -12.00 -20.49 -17.78
C MET A 7 -11.44 -20.68 -16.37
N ALA A 8 -11.24 -21.92 -15.93
CA ALA A 8 -10.66 -22.20 -14.61
C ALA A 8 -9.29 -21.52 -14.45
N TRP A 9 -8.40 -21.64 -15.44
CA TRP A 9 -7.08 -20.99 -15.42
C TRP A 9 -7.15 -19.46 -15.32
N SER A 10 -8.20 -18.84 -15.89
CA SER A 10 -8.44 -17.40 -15.77
C SER A 10 -8.89 -16.99 -14.36
N PHE A 11 -9.69 -17.82 -13.67
CA PHE A 11 -10.24 -17.51 -12.34
C PHE A 11 -9.27 -17.78 -11.18
N ILE A 12 -8.45 -18.84 -11.28
CA ILE A 12 -7.50 -19.23 -10.22
C ILE A 12 -6.63 -18.05 -9.71
N PRO A 13 -6.04 -17.17 -10.55
CA PRO A 13 -5.24 -16.06 -10.03
C PRO A 13 -6.04 -15.09 -9.17
N TYR A 14 -7.31 -14.81 -9.51
CA TYR A 14 -8.15 -13.91 -8.69
C TYR A 14 -8.47 -14.52 -7.34
N VAL A 15 -8.87 -15.79 -7.32
CA VAL A 15 -9.11 -16.52 -6.06
C VAL A 15 -7.85 -16.53 -5.21
N LYS A 16 -6.68 -16.74 -5.83
CA LYS A 16 -5.40 -16.71 -5.11
C LYS A 16 -5.09 -15.34 -4.52
N LEU A 17 -5.46 -14.23 -5.17
CA LEU A 17 -5.24 -12.89 -4.62
C LEU A 17 -5.96 -12.73 -3.28
N ASP A 18 -7.21 -13.19 -3.17
CA ASP A 18 -8.00 -13.11 -1.93
C ASP A 18 -7.35 -13.86 -0.74
N PHE A 19 -6.56 -14.91 -1.01
CA PHE A 19 -5.88 -15.69 0.03
C PHE A 19 -4.42 -15.30 0.28
N VAL A 20 -3.80 -14.52 -0.62
CA VAL A 20 -2.37 -14.17 -0.52
C VAL A 20 -2.17 -12.71 -0.14
N LEU A 21 -3.06 -11.83 -0.58
CA LEU A 21 -3.01 -10.43 -0.19
C LEU A 21 -3.41 -10.28 1.27
N PRO A 22 -2.67 -9.47 2.04
CA PRO A 22 -3.04 -9.18 3.40
C PRO A 22 -4.36 -8.42 3.42
N ARG A 23 -5.11 -8.57 4.51
CA ARG A 23 -6.43 -7.92 4.69
C ARG A 23 -6.43 -6.41 4.52
N ASP A 24 -5.28 -5.78 4.75
CA ASP A 24 -5.09 -4.35 4.62
C ASP A 24 -3.68 -4.06 4.08
N GLU A 25 -3.53 -2.89 3.48
CA GLU A 25 -2.30 -2.40 2.86
C GLU A 25 -1.78 -1.16 3.62
N PRO A 26 -1.43 -1.29 4.91
CA PRO A 26 -1.10 -0.11 5.69
C PRO A 26 0.17 0.55 5.17
N ILE A 27 0.12 1.88 5.09
CA ILE A 27 1.29 2.71 4.82
C ILE A 27 1.76 3.28 6.15
N ARG A 28 3.00 2.99 6.53
CA ARG A 28 3.58 3.51 7.77
C ARG A 28 4.49 4.68 7.46
N PHE A 29 4.29 5.77 8.20
CA PHE A 29 5.11 6.98 8.11
C PHE A 29 5.99 7.06 9.36
N ASN A 30 7.30 7.19 9.17
CA ASN A 30 8.24 7.49 10.25
C ASN A 30 8.83 8.88 10.02
N ARG A 31 8.36 9.85 10.81
CA ARG A 31 8.85 11.24 10.78
C ARG A 31 10.33 11.34 11.12
N LEU A 32 10.77 10.68 12.19
CA LEU A 32 12.13 10.81 12.72
C LEU A 32 13.18 10.34 11.71
N ARG A 33 12.87 9.29 10.94
CA ARG A 33 13.72 8.78 9.88
C ARG A 33 13.45 9.42 8.51
N ARG A 34 12.38 10.21 8.36
CA ARG A 34 11.84 10.68 7.07
C ARG A 34 11.65 9.56 6.04
N LYS A 35 11.07 8.42 6.47
CA LYS A 35 10.86 7.25 5.61
C LYS A 35 9.40 6.79 5.61
N ILE A 36 8.98 6.19 4.50
CA ILE A 36 7.71 5.48 4.36
C ILE A 36 7.97 3.99 4.19
N TYR A 37 7.16 3.16 4.83
CA TYR A 37 7.16 1.71 4.69
C TYR A 37 5.84 1.28 4.04
N VAL A 38 5.93 0.54 2.94
CA VAL A 38 4.79 0.14 2.11
C VAL A 38 4.91 -1.33 1.74
N TYR A 39 3.79 -2.03 1.64
CA TYR A 39 3.76 -3.34 1.03
C TYR A 39 3.67 -3.24 -0.49
N ARG A 40 4.68 -3.78 -1.18
CA ARG A 40 4.65 -3.93 -2.63
C ARG A 40 4.11 -5.30 -2.99
N TYR A 41 2.99 -5.29 -3.70
CA TYR A 41 2.35 -6.51 -4.18
C TYR A 41 2.93 -6.92 -5.52
N ARG A 42 3.22 -8.22 -5.63
CA ARG A 42 3.63 -8.85 -6.88
C ARG A 42 2.60 -9.91 -7.21
N PHE A 43 1.97 -9.79 -8.37
CA PHE A 43 1.10 -10.81 -8.92
C PHE A 43 1.34 -10.95 -10.41
N ASP A 44 1.29 -12.18 -10.91
CA ASP A 44 1.47 -12.52 -12.32
C ASP A 44 0.37 -13.49 -12.73
N ARG A 45 -0.50 -13.06 -13.65
CA ARG A 45 -1.68 -13.82 -14.09
C ARG A 45 -1.32 -15.16 -14.74
N PHE A 46 -0.15 -15.27 -15.36
CA PHE A 46 0.26 -16.49 -16.08
C PHE A 46 1.03 -17.44 -15.17
N TYR A 47 1.88 -16.91 -14.31
CA TYR A 47 2.77 -17.70 -13.45
C TYR A 47 2.20 -17.85 -12.03
N VAL A 48 0.97 -18.34 -11.93
CA VAL A 48 0.20 -18.40 -10.68
C VAL A 48 0.93 -19.11 -9.55
N PHE A 49 1.69 -20.17 -9.82
CA PHE A 49 2.41 -20.95 -8.79
C PHE A 49 3.83 -20.45 -8.47
N SER A 50 4.30 -19.37 -9.13
CA SER A 50 5.65 -18.87 -8.90
C SER A 50 5.76 -18.11 -7.58
N ARG A 51 6.59 -18.60 -6.65
CA ARG A 51 6.89 -17.90 -5.38
C ARG A 51 7.70 -16.61 -5.54
N ILE A 52 8.34 -16.41 -6.70
CA ILE A 52 9.17 -15.23 -6.98
C ILE A 52 8.31 -14.09 -7.54
N ARG A 53 7.29 -14.44 -8.34
CA ARG A 53 6.41 -13.47 -9.02
C ARG A 53 5.13 -13.18 -8.23
N TRP A 54 4.85 -13.99 -7.22
CA TRP A 54 3.73 -13.80 -6.30
C TRP A 54 4.23 -13.51 -4.90
N GLY A 55 3.55 -12.59 -4.23
CA GLY A 55 3.73 -12.34 -2.80
C GLY A 55 3.81 -10.85 -2.48
N VAL A 56 4.04 -10.60 -1.19
CA VAL A 56 4.14 -9.26 -0.63
C VAL A 56 5.59 -9.00 -0.27
N LYS A 57 6.15 -7.91 -0.77
CA LYS A 57 7.47 -7.44 -0.38
C LYS A 57 7.35 -6.08 0.31
N PRO A 58 7.62 -5.96 1.60
CA PRO A 58 7.72 -4.65 2.23
C PRO A 58 8.92 -3.90 1.65
N VAL A 59 8.68 -2.65 1.26
CA VAL A 59 9.68 -1.75 0.67
C VAL A 59 9.70 -0.46 1.48
N VAL A 60 10.87 0.13 1.56
CA VAL A 60 11.13 1.37 2.28
C VAL A 60 11.55 2.43 1.29
N TYR A 61 10.93 3.61 1.38
CA TYR A 61 11.21 4.76 0.53
C TYR A 61 11.52 5.99 1.38
N ASN A 62 12.35 6.90 0.87
CA ASN A 62 12.58 8.18 1.52
C ASN A 62 11.40 9.10 1.25
N TRP A 63 10.93 9.79 2.29
CA TRP A 63 9.81 10.73 2.20
C TRP A 63 10.05 11.85 1.20
N ASP A 64 11.30 12.32 1.09
CA ASP A 64 11.67 13.45 0.22
C ASP A 64 11.55 13.13 -1.28
N ASP A 65 11.56 11.84 -1.63
CA ASP A 65 11.47 11.36 -3.00
C ASP A 65 10.01 11.10 -3.43
N LEU A 66 9.03 11.34 -2.55
CA LEU A 66 7.63 10.98 -2.77
C LEU A 66 6.78 12.16 -3.22
N THR A 67 6.00 11.93 -4.27
CA THR A 67 5.01 12.86 -4.80
C THR A 67 3.64 12.20 -4.93
N ALA A 68 2.57 12.92 -4.58
CA ALA A 68 1.21 12.47 -4.83
C ALA A 68 0.76 12.91 -6.23
N GLU A 69 0.33 11.96 -7.04
CA GLU A 69 -0.12 12.17 -8.41
C GLU A 69 -1.58 11.73 -8.55
N VAL A 70 -2.36 12.50 -9.30
CA VAL A 70 -3.74 12.14 -9.65
C VAL A 70 -3.69 11.28 -10.91
N TYR A 71 -4.17 10.04 -10.80
CA TYR A 71 -4.21 9.09 -11.89
C TYR A 71 -5.65 8.90 -12.37
N ARG A 72 -5.92 9.36 -13.59
CA ARG A 72 -7.25 9.28 -14.22
C ARG A 72 -7.19 8.36 -15.41
N PHE A 73 -8.06 7.35 -15.46
CA PHE A 73 -8.20 6.51 -16.63
C PHE A 73 -9.66 6.18 -16.89
N TYR A 74 -10.01 5.99 -18.16
CA TYR A 74 -11.37 5.66 -18.56
C TYR A 74 -11.54 4.15 -18.66
N ALA A 75 -12.47 3.60 -17.88
CA ALA A 75 -12.79 2.18 -17.86
C ALA A 75 -14.25 1.97 -18.30
N PRO A 76 -14.51 1.75 -19.61
CA PRO A 76 -15.87 1.69 -20.16
C PRO A 76 -16.76 0.58 -19.58
N GLY A 77 -16.18 -0.46 -18.96
CA GLY A 77 -16.94 -1.55 -18.33
C GLY A 77 -17.23 -1.37 -16.83
N CYS A 78 -16.64 -0.37 -16.17
CA CYS A 78 -16.72 -0.17 -14.72
C CYS A 78 -17.44 1.12 -14.32
N GLY A 79 -18.19 1.74 -15.24
CA GLY A 79 -19.02 2.91 -14.92
C GLY A 79 -18.41 4.27 -15.21
N GLY A 80 -17.28 4.36 -15.93
CA GLY A 80 -16.76 5.62 -16.48
C GLY A 80 -15.33 5.97 -16.08
N LEU A 81 -15.08 7.26 -15.80
CA LEU A 81 -13.78 7.79 -15.40
C LEU A 81 -13.44 7.31 -13.98
N ILE A 82 -12.35 6.57 -13.84
CA ILE A 82 -11.83 6.17 -12.54
C ILE A 82 -10.68 7.12 -12.19
N GLU A 83 -10.82 7.78 -11.04
CA GLU A 83 -9.83 8.70 -10.50
C GLU A 83 -9.23 8.09 -9.23
N ASN A 84 -7.92 7.90 -9.22
CA ASN A 84 -7.19 7.44 -8.04
C ASN A 84 -6.10 8.45 -7.70
N VAL A 85 -5.73 8.51 -6.43
CA VAL A 85 -4.48 9.16 -6.02
C VAL A 85 -3.43 8.09 -5.84
N MET A 86 -2.32 8.25 -6.54
CA MET A 86 -1.16 7.36 -6.45
C MET A 86 0.01 8.12 -5.83
N LEU A 87 0.81 7.42 -5.04
CA LEU A 87 2.10 7.91 -4.60
C LEU A 87 3.16 7.43 -5.56
N SER A 88 3.87 8.37 -6.19
CA SER A 88 5.00 8.13 -7.07
C SER A 88 6.30 8.37 -6.30
N VAL A 89 7.22 7.41 -6.41
CA VAL A 89 8.58 7.52 -5.87
C VAL A 89 9.49 7.92 -7.01
N ARG A 90 10.18 9.05 -6.86
CA ARG A 90 11.12 9.56 -7.86
C ARG A 90 12.55 9.19 -7.51
N ASN A 91 13.38 9.09 -8.54
CA ASN A 91 14.82 8.96 -8.35
C ASN A 91 15.41 10.34 -8.05
N PRO A 92 16.19 10.52 -6.96
CA PRO A 92 16.77 11.83 -6.63
C PRO A 92 17.78 12.33 -7.66
N ILE A 93 18.38 11.44 -8.46
CA ILE A 93 19.41 11.78 -9.45
C ILE A 93 18.78 12.02 -10.83
N THR A 94 17.83 11.18 -11.25
CA THR A 94 17.28 11.21 -12.62
C THR A 94 15.90 11.85 -12.72
N ASP A 95 15.24 12.18 -11.60
CA ASP A 95 13.85 12.65 -11.48
C ASP A 95 12.81 11.74 -12.17
N GLN A 96 13.20 10.51 -12.51
CA GLN A 96 12.30 9.52 -13.11
C GLN A 96 11.50 8.81 -12.02
N VAL A 97 10.23 8.53 -12.31
CA VAL A 97 9.37 7.76 -11.41
C VAL A 97 9.79 6.29 -11.42
N ILE A 98 10.30 5.81 -10.28
CA ILE A 98 10.78 4.44 -10.05
C ILE A 98 9.62 3.50 -9.76
N ASP A 99 8.70 3.92 -8.89
CA ASP A 99 7.58 3.10 -8.44
C ASP A 99 6.33 3.94 -8.25
N ARG A 100 5.18 3.29 -8.37
CA ARG A 100 3.86 3.88 -8.12
C ARG A 100 3.01 2.90 -7.34
N PHE A 101 2.35 3.38 -6.31
CA PHE A 101 1.39 2.59 -5.55
C PHE A 101 0.13 3.41 -5.26
N ILE A 102 -0.98 2.70 -5.12
CA ILE A 102 -2.28 3.32 -4.88
C ILE A 102 -2.28 3.86 -3.45
N PHE A 103 -2.74 5.10 -3.28
CA PHE A 103 -2.91 5.72 -1.98
C PHE A 103 -4.38 5.75 -1.59
N THR A 104 -5.23 6.25 -2.50
CA THR A 104 -6.69 6.24 -2.35
C THR A 104 -7.37 6.06 -3.69
N HIS A 105 -8.59 5.52 -3.65
CA HIS A 105 -9.49 5.40 -4.80
C HIS A 105 -10.42 6.60 -4.97
N ASP A 106 -10.22 7.65 -4.18
CA ASP A 106 -11.02 8.88 -4.19
C ASP A 106 -10.08 10.08 -4.11
N LEU A 107 -10.31 11.05 -4.99
CA LEU A 107 -9.54 12.28 -5.10
C LEU A 107 -9.66 13.14 -3.84
N TYR A 108 -10.88 13.31 -3.32
CA TYR A 108 -11.13 14.18 -2.17
C TYR A 108 -10.48 13.63 -0.91
N GLN A 109 -10.66 12.33 -0.67
CA GLN A 109 -9.99 11.63 0.43
C GLN A 109 -8.47 11.64 0.25
N GLY A 110 -7.99 11.45 -0.98
CA GLY A 110 -6.56 11.44 -1.27
C GLY A 110 -5.88 12.79 -0.99
N GLU A 111 -6.52 13.90 -1.34
CA GLU A 111 -6.01 15.24 -1.03
C GLU A 111 -5.97 15.47 0.49
N ALA A 112 -7.04 15.14 1.20
CA ALA A 112 -7.12 15.30 2.65
C ALA A 112 -6.08 14.43 3.38
N TYR A 113 -5.97 13.14 3.02
CA TYR A 113 -4.99 12.23 3.63
C TYR A 113 -3.56 12.63 3.28
N TRP A 114 -3.30 13.13 2.07
CA TRP A 114 -1.97 13.62 1.71
C TRP A 114 -1.60 14.88 2.49
N ALA A 115 -2.55 15.80 2.71
CA ALA A 115 -2.33 16.97 3.57
C ALA A 115 -2.02 16.55 5.02
N ILE A 116 -2.77 15.58 5.56
CA ILE A 116 -2.54 15.00 6.89
C ILE A 116 -1.15 14.34 6.97
N ALA A 117 -0.77 13.54 5.97
CA ALA A 117 0.54 12.90 5.93
C ALA A 117 1.68 13.93 5.90
N ARG A 118 1.56 14.99 5.08
CA ARG A 118 2.54 16.09 5.05
C ARG A 118 2.63 16.81 6.39
N LEU A 119 1.50 17.11 7.01
CA LEU A 119 1.45 17.77 8.31
C LEU A 119 2.12 16.93 9.40
N PHE A 120 1.82 15.63 9.44
CA PHE A 120 2.46 14.67 10.33
C PHE A 120 3.98 14.64 10.14
N MET A 121 4.46 14.59 8.90
CA MET A 121 5.89 14.53 8.61
C MET A 121 6.63 15.84 8.93
N GLN A 122 5.96 16.99 8.86
CA GLN A 122 6.54 18.29 9.19
C GLN A 122 6.53 18.55 10.70
N GLN A 123 5.34 18.56 11.30
CA GLN A 123 5.11 19.05 12.66
C GLN A 123 5.00 17.93 13.69
N GLY A 124 4.72 16.70 13.27
CA GLY A 124 4.56 15.54 14.14
C GLY A 124 3.10 15.28 14.53
N PRO A 125 2.87 14.35 15.46
CA PRO A 125 1.52 13.90 15.84
C PRO A 125 0.68 14.98 16.54
N GLU A 126 1.31 15.97 17.18
CA GLU A 126 0.61 17.02 17.93
C GLU A 126 -0.17 17.98 17.02
N ALA A 127 0.27 18.14 15.78
CA ALA A 127 -0.39 18.99 14.80
C ALA A 127 -1.58 18.33 14.11
N LEU A 128 -1.74 17.01 14.28
CA LEU A 128 -2.84 16.29 13.65
C LEU A 128 -4.17 16.64 14.32
N PRO A 129 -5.27 16.71 13.54
CA PRO A 129 -6.59 16.85 14.12
C PRO A 129 -6.86 15.66 15.06
N LYS A 130 -7.57 15.91 16.16
CA LYS A 130 -8.00 14.83 17.05
C LYS A 130 -9.00 13.95 16.31
N PHE A 131 -8.58 12.74 15.98
CA PHE A 131 -9.46 11.74 15.39
C PHE A 131 -10.47 11.29 16.46
N VAL A 132 -11.77 11.38 16.12
CA VAL A 132 -12.87 11.00 17.01
C VAL A 132 -12.89 9.49 17.25
N HIS A 133 -12.48 8.73 16.24
CA HIS A 133 -12.48 7.28 16.28
C HIS A 133 -11.04 6.76 16.33
N PRO A 134 -10.79 5.68 17.10
CA PRO A 134 -9.50 5.01 17.05
C PRO A 134 -9.23 4.49 15.63
N PRO A 135 -7.96 4.31 15.24
CA PRO A 135 -7.61 3.66 13.99
C PRO A 135 -8.32 2.31 13.89
N ARG A 136 -8.96 2.05 12.76
CA ARG A 136 -9.59 0.76 12.47
C ARG A 136 -8.50 -0.31 12.37
N ASP A 137 -8.62 -1.39 13.15
CA ASP A 137 -7.75 -2.55 13.02
C ASP A 137 -8.42 -3.62 12.14
N TRP A 138 -7.94 -3.73 10.90
CA TRP A 138 -8.44 -4.71 9.93
C TRP A 138 -8.15 -6.17 10.31
N ASN A 139 -7.26 -6.43 11.27
CA ASN A 139 -7.00 -7.79 11.73
C ASN A 139 -8.07 -8.33 12.68
N ASP A 140 -8.77 -7.44 13.38
CA ASP A 140 -9.73 -7.75 14.44
C ASP A 140 -11.14 -7.20 14.11
N ASP A 141 -11.39 -6.94 12.82
CA ASP A 141 -12.66 -6.41 12.33
C ASP A 141 -13.69 -7.52 12.03
N ASP A 142 -14.73 -7.57 12.86
CA ASP A 142 -15.84 -8.51 12.76
C ASP A 142 -16.76 -8.24 11.54
N GLY A 143 -16.70 -7.04 10.96
CA GLY A 143 -17.49 -6.59 9.81
C GLY A 143 -16.97 -7.08 8.44
N LEU A 144 -15.87 -7.83 8.41
CA LEU A 144 -15.32 -8.37 7.17
C LEU A 144 -16.21 -9.49 6.58
N SER A 145 -16.36 -9.46 5.25
CA SER A 145 -16.95 -10.56 4.48
C SER A 145 -16.26 -11.89 4.82
N PRO A 146 -16.97 -13.04 4.83
CA PRO A 146 -16.38 -14.34 5.14
C PRO A 146 -15.11 -14.65 4.34
N MET A 147 -15.04 -14.22 3.07
CA MET A 147 -13.84 -14.40 2.24
C MET A 147 -12.66 -13.56 2.73
N HIS A 148 -12.88 -12.31 3.12
CA HIS A 148 -11.84 -11.46 3.70
C HIS A 148 -11.28 -11.99 5.02
N ARG A 149 -12.06 -12.77 5.78
CA ARG A 149 -11.55 -13.42 7.01
C ARG A 149 -10.52 -14.50 6.70
N LEU A 150 -10.55 -15.08 5.50
CA LEU A 150 -9.55 -16.06 5.06
C LEU A 150 -8.26 -15.40 4.57
N ALA A 151 -8.32 -14.11 4.22
CA ALA A 151 -7.14 -13.36 3.86
C ALA A 151 -6.17 -13.27 5.05
N PRO A 152 -4.85 -13.37 4.80
CA PRO A 152 -3.84 -13.33 5.84
C PRO A 152 -3.88 -12.01 6.62
N LYS A 153 -3.66 -12.11 7.93
CA LYS A 153 -3.48 -10.93 8.78
C LYS A 153 -2.24 -10.15 8.36
N VAL A 154 -2.30 -8.83 8.47
CA VAL A 154 -1.16 -7.96 8.18
C VAL A 154 -0.05 -8.23 9.20
N ARG A 155 1.13 -8.65 8.73
CA ARG A 155 2.31 -8.89 9.58
C ARG A 155 3.56 -8.34 8.92
N TRP A 156 4.15 -7.33 9.54
CA TRP A 156 5.42 -6.75 9.09
C TRP A 156 6.59 -7.63 9.51
N PRO A 157 7.64 -7.77 8.68
CA PRO A 157 8.87 -8.42 9.13
C PRO A 157 9.42 -7.71 10.35
N THR A 158 9.93 -8.47 11.33
CA THR A 158 10.32 -7.95 12.64
C THR A 158 11.30 -6.78 12.55
N GLU A 159 12.29 -6.86 11.66
CA GLU A 159 13.28 -5.79 11.46
C GLU A 159 12.63 -4.50 10.98
N ILE A 160 11.71 -4.58 10.00
CA ILE A 160 11.00 -3.42 9.47
C ILE A 160 9.99 -2.90 10.48
N ASP A 161 9.34 -3.77 11.25
CA ASP A 161 8.42 -3.36 12.32
C ASP A 161 9.17 -2.50 13.36
N LEU A 162 10.35 -2.96 13.78
CA LEU A 162 11.23 -2.23 14.70
C LEU A 162 11.74 -0.93 14.08
N GLU A 163 12.24 -0.94 12.84
CA GLU A 163 12.75 0.28 12.18
C GLU A 163 11.63 1.33 12.02
N SER A 164 10.43 0.90 11.63
CA SER A 164 9.30 1.80 11.40
C SER A 164 8.81 2.50 12.68
N ARG A 165 9.02 1.88 13.85
CA ARG A 165 8.58 2.39 15.16
C ARG A 165 9.67 3.09 15.95
N SER A 166 10.93 2.99 15.52
CA SER A 166 12.08 3.52 16.25
C SER A 166 12.64 4.80 15.62
N ALA A 167 13.30 5.60 16.46
CA ALA A 167 14.14 6.70 16.02
C ALA A 167 15.41 6.16 15.32
N PRO A 168 16.07 6.95 14.45
CA PRO A 168 17.44 6.64 14.03
C PRO A 168 18.35 6.54 15.25
N ALA A 169 19.19 5.50 15.31
CA ALA A 169 20.17 5.38 16.37
C ALA A 169 21.18 6.53 16.22
N THR A 170 21.59 7.16 17.33
CA THR A 170 22.51 8.31 17.37
C THR A 170 23.86 8.07 16.68
N ASN A 171 24.18 6.82 16.32
CA ASN A 171 25.46 6.42 15.74
C ASN A 171 25.54 6.50 14.21
N ASP A 172 24.46 6.88 13.50
CA ASP A 172 24.46 7.03 12.03
C ASP A 172 24.85 8.44 11.54
N VAL A 173 25.30 9.32 12.43
CA VAL A 173 25.90 10.61 12.06
C VAL A 173 27.42 10.43 11.91
N ARG A 174 27.88 9.97 10.75
CA ARG A 174 29.27 10.12 10.32
C ARG A 174 29.37 10.43 8.85
#